data_AF-A0A9P8F055-F1
#
_entry.id   AF-A0A9P8F055-F1
#
_cell.length_a   1.000
_cell.length_b   1.000
_cell.length_c   1.000
_cell.angle_alpha   90.00
_cell.angle_beta   90.00
_cell.angle_gamma   90.00
#
_symmetry.space_group_name_H-M   'P 1'
#
loop_
_entity.id
_entity.type
_entity.pdbx_description
1 polymer ?
#
loop_
_entity_poly.entity_id
_entity_poly.type
_entity_poly.pdbx_seq_one_letter_code
_entity_poly.pdbx_strand_id
1 'polypeptide(L)'
;MPEAISHHNIVENVVGESRHVNRAAPGVPYFTPLQSPPAGAAFVREDGKSVPKLFQPLKLRGLTLPNRIFLSPLCQYSAEDGHYTKW
;
A
#
# COMPACT_ATOMS: atom_id res chain seq x y z
N MET A 1 30.60 -4.22 11.29
CA MET A 1 29.72 -3.03 11.18
C MET A 1 29.28 -2.69 12.60
N PRO A 2 29.31 -1.41 13.03
CA PRO A 2 29.03 -1.07 14.43
C PRO A 2 27.55 -1.31 14.76
N GLU A 3 27.32 -1.87 15.96
CA GLU A 3 26.03 -2.32 16.48
C GLU A 3 25.08 -1.12 16.68
N ALA A 4 23.92 -1.14 16.04
CA ALA A 4 22.92 -0.09 16.19
C ALA A 4 22.23 -0.22 17.56
N ILE A 5 22.52 0.70 18.47
CA ILE A 5 21.93 0.75 19.81
C ILE A 5 20.48 1.22 19.69
N SER A 6 19.54 0.42 20.18
CA SER A 6 18.13 0.83 20.29
C SER A 6 18.01 2.02 21.26
N HIS A 7 17.21 3.04 20.90
CA HIS A 7 16.82 4.19 21.73
C HIS A 7 16.28 3.86 23.14
N HIS A 8 15.99 2.58 23.43
CA HIS A 8 15.57 2.10 24.75
C HIS A 8 16.72 1.50 25.59
N ASN A 9 17.98 1.69 25.19
CA ASN A 9 19.16 1.20 25.91
C ASN A 9 19.12 -0.32 26.19
N ILE A 10 18.55 -1.07 25.25
CA ILE A 10 18.53 -2.54 25.24
C ILE A 10 19.69 -2.99 24.36
N VAL A 11 20.61 -3.78 24.94
CA VAL A 11 21.82 -4.30 24.28
C VAL A 11 21.58 -5.71 23.71
N GLU A 12 20.33 -6.01 23.38
CA GLU A 12 19.96 -7.27 22.75
C GLU A 12 19.80 -7.09 21.24
N ASN A 13 20.27 -8.07 20.47
CA ASN A 13 19.92 -8.17 19.07
C ASN A 13 18.40 -8.36 18.99
N VAL A 14 17.67 -7.31 18.61
CA VAL A 14 16.24 -7.39 18.34
C VAL A 14 16.07 -8.39 17.19
N VAL A 15 15.69 -9.63 17.53
CA VAL A 15 15.28 -10.63 16.56
C VAL A 15 13.92 -10.17 16.02
N GLY A 16 13.95 -9.20 15.11
CA GLY A 16 12.75 -8.71 14.45
C GLY A 16 12.12 -9.87 13.71
N GLU A 17 10.90 -10.26 14.09
CA GLU A 17 10.14 -11.22 13.31
C GLU A 17 10.08 -10.71 11.87
N SER A 18 10.72 -11.43 10.94
CA SER A 18 10.79 -11.06 9.52
C SER A 18 9.41 -10.97 8.85
N ARG A 19 8.37 -11.39 9.56
CA ARG A 19 6.97 -11.44 9.13
C ARG A 19 6.29 -10.07 9.07
N HIS A 20 6.75 -9.08 9.83
CA HIS A 20 6.10 -7.75 9.93
C HIS A 20 7.02 -6.58 9.54
N VAL A 21 8.01 -6.83 8.67
CA VAL A 21 8.95 -5.78 8.23
C VAL A 21 8.24 -4.77 7.35
N ASN A 22 8.19 -3.52 7.81
CA ASN A 22 7.70 -2.39 7.03
C ASN A 22 8.75 -1.96 5.99
N ARG A 23 8.80 -2.69 4.87
CA ARG A 23 9.75 -2.41 3.77
C ARG A 23 9.37 -1.11 3.05
N ALA A 24 10.35 -0.27 2.73
CA ALA A 24 10.13 0.93 1.92
C ALA A 24 9.80 0.57 0.47
N ALA A 25 8.90 1.33 -0.15
CA ALA A 25 8.63 1.22 -1.58
C ALA A 25 9.83 1.74 -2.38
N PRO A 26 10.26 1.02 -3.44
CA PRO A 26 11.39 1.44 -4.26
C PRO A 26 11.03 2.65 -5.14
N GLY A 27 12.04 3.47 -5.47
CA GLY A 27 11.93 4.51 -6.51
C GLY A 27 11.30 5.84 -6.09
N VAL A 28 11.07 6.08 -4.79
CA VAL A 28 10.59 7.36 -4.24
C VAL A 28 11.61 7.97 -3.27
N PRO A 29 11.72 9.32 -3.19
CA PRO A 29 12.75 9.99 -2.39
C PRO A 29 12.46 10.03 -0.88
N TYR A 30 11.29 9.54 -0.44
CA TYR A 30 10.88 9.50 0.96
C TYR A 30 10.26 8.13 1.30
N PHE A 31 10.21 7.82 2.60
CA PHE A 31 9.66 6.54 3.06
C PHE A 31 8.14 6.45 2.79
N THR A 32 7.73 5.42 2.07
CA THR A 32 6.34 4.97 1.98
C THR A 32 6.33 3.42 2.02
N PRO A 33 5.37 2.77 2.68
CA PRO A 33 5.36 1.31 2.81
C PRO A 33 5.14 0.61 1.46
N LEU A 34 5.96 -0.41 1.17
CA LEU A 34 5.82 -1.26 0.00
C LEU A 34 4.45 -1.93 -0.02
N GLN A 35 3.70 -1.71 -1.10
CA GLN A 35 2.41 -2.37 -1.33
C GLN A 35 2.64 -3.69 -2.10
N SER A 36 2.86 -4.77 -1.35
CA SER A 36 2.99 -6.12 -1.92
C SER A 36 2.07 -7.11 -1.19
N PRO A 37 0.96 -7.55 -1.82
CA PRO A 37 0.49 -7.16 -3.15
C PRO A 37 -0.02 -5.71 -3.21
N PRO A 38 -0.26 -5.15 -4.41
CA PRO A 38 -0.86 -3.83 -4.55
C PRO A 38 -2.18 -3.72 -3.79
N ALA A 39 -2.46 -2.54 -3.23
CA ALA A 39 -3.70 -2.27 -2.54
C ALA A 39 -4.92 -2.63 -3.40
N GLY A 40 -5.87 -3.36 -2.81
CA GLY A 40 -7.09 -3.78 -3.48
C GLY A 40 -6.94 -4.96 -4.45
N ALA A 41 -5.77 -5.61 -4.52
CA ALA A 41 -5.64 -6.90 -5.18
C ALA A 41 -6.40 -7.99 -4.40
N ALA A 42 -7.12 -8.86 -5.10
CA ALA A 42 -7.79 -10.00 -4.46
C ALA A 42 -6.78 -11.05 -3.99
N PHE A 43 -6.96 -11.55 -2.76
CA PHE A 43 -6.29 -12.76 -2.30
C PHE A 43 -7.09 -13.99 -2.74
N VAL A 44 -6.44 -14.90 -3.46
CA VAL A 44 -7.05 -16.19 -3.81
C VAL A 44 -7.17 -17.01 -2.54
N ARG A 45 -8.41 -17.36 -2.16
CA ARG A 45 -8.68 -18.20 -1.01
C ARG A 45 -8.39 -19.66 -1.36
N GLU A 46 -7.89 -20.42 -0.40
CA GLU A 46 -7.64 -21.87 -0.56
C GLU A 46 -8.94 -22.68 -0.73
N ASP A 47 -10.09 -22.08 -0.44
CA ASP A 47 -11.42 -22.70 -0.50
C ASP A 47 -11.95 -22.95 -1.93
N GLY A 48 -11.14 -22.68 -2.96
CA GLY A 48 -11.46 -22.96 -4.37
C GLY A 48 -12.57 -22.09 -4.97
N LYS A 49 -13.09 -21.10 -4.22
CA LYS A 49 -14.12 -20.19 -4.73
C LYS A 49 -13.49 -19.19 -5.69
N SER A 50 -14.12 -19.01 -6.85
CA SER A 50 -13.69 -18.01 -7.82
C SER A 50 -13.79 -16.60 -7.23
N VAL A 51 -12.77 -15.77 -7.47
CA VAL A 51 -12.79 -14.36 -7.07
C VAL A 51 -13.97 -13.64 -7.73
N PRO A 52 -14.84 -12.93 -6.97
CA PRO A 52 -15.94 -12.18 -7.55
C PRO A 52 -15.44 -11.14 -8.56
N LYS A 53 -16.19 -10.92 -9.64
CA LYS A 53 -15.81 -10.02 -10.75
C LYS A 53 -15.39 -8.62 -10.28
N LEU A 54 -16.02 -8.10 -9.22
CA LEU A 54 -15.69 -6.81 -8.62
C LEU A 54 -14.22 -6.68 -8.21
N PHE A 55 -13.60 -7.77 -7.75
CA PHE A 55 -12.21 -7.82 -7.29
C PHE A 55 -11.25 -8.40 -8.33
N GLN A 56 -11.74 -8.75 -9.52
CA GLN A 56 -10.87 -9.19 -10.62
C GLN A 56 -10.24 -7.98 -11.32
N PRO A 57 -8.99 -8.09 -11.78
CA PRO A 57 -8.34 -7.03 -12.53
C PRO A 57 -9.14 -6.56 -13.76
N LEU A 58 -8.97 -5.29 -14.10
CA LEU A 58 -9.56 -4.68 -15.29
C LEU A 58 -8.47 -3.97 -16.10
N LYS A 59 -8.26 -4.44 -17.34
CA LYS A 59 -7.36 -3.79 -18.30
C LYS A 59 -8.12 -2.77 -19.14
N LEU A 60 -7.70 -1.52 -19.07
CA LEU A 60 -8.21 -0.40 -19.87
C LEU A 60 -7.04 0.21 -20.66
N ARG A 61 -6.98 -0.06 -21.96
CA ARG A 61 -5.86 0.35 -22.83
C ARG A 61 -4.52 -0.15 -22.24
N GLY A 62 -3.59 0.76 -21.92
CA GLY A 62 -2.29 0.46 -21.33
C GLY A 62 -2.27 0.32 -19.80
N LEU A 63 -3.40 0.50 -19.12
CA LEU A 63 -3.49 0.45 -17.66
C LEU A 63 -4.21 -0.83 -17.19
N THR A 64 -3.64 -1.52 -16.21
CA THR A 64 -4.28 -2.64 -15.52
C THR A 64 -4.57 -2.23 -14.09
N LEU A 65 -5.84 -2.26 -13.70
CA LEU A 65 -6.31 -1.94 -12.36
C LEU A 65 -6.51 -3.23 -11.56
N PRO A 66 -6.16 -3.26 -10.26
CA PRO A 66 -6.20 -4.48 -9.45
C PRO A 66 -7.63 -4.95 -9.13
N ASN A 67 -8.62 -4.05 -9.18
CA ASN A 67 -10.03 -4.33 -8.97
C ASN A 67 -10.91 -3.35 -9.77
N ARG A 68 -12.24 -3.45 -9.60
CA ARG A 68 -13.25 -2.63 -10.30
C ARG A 68 -13.98 -1.67 -9.35
N ILE A 69 -13.36 -1.32 -8.22
CA ILE A 69 -13.89 -0.38 -7.24
C ILE A 69 -13.30 0.99 -7.57
N PHE A 70 -14.18 1.94 -7.86
CA PHE A 70 -13.80 3.30 -8.21
C PHE A 70 -14.56 4.28 -7.34
N LEU A 71 -13.92 5.41 -7.07
CA LEU A 71 -14.61 6.57 -6.54
C LEU A 71 -15.07 7.42 -7.73
N SER A 72 -16.38 7.62 -7.86
CA SER A 72 -16.92 8.61 -8.79
C SER A 72 -16.38 10.00 -8.44
N PRO A 73 -16.35 10.96 -9.38
CA PRO A 73 -16.01 12.34 -9.06
C PRO A 73 -16.96 12.89 -7.99
N LEU A 74 -16.41 13.32 -6.85
CA LEU A 74 -17.15 13.93 -5.74
C LEU A 74 -16.57 15.33 -5.49
N CYS A 75 -17.42 16.35 -5.53
CA CYS A 75 -17.00 17.70 -5.15
C CYS A 75 -16.82 17.78 -3.63
N GLN A 76 -15.58 18.00 -3.19
CA GLN A 76 -15.24 18.16 -1.78
C GLN A 76 -15.36 19.62 -1.29
N TYR A 77 -15.56 20.57 -2.20
CA TYR A 77 -15.67 22.02 -1.94
C TYR A 77 -14.57 22.60 -1.04
N SER A 78 -13.36 22.04 -1.12
CA SER A 78 -12.25 22.34 -0.22
C SER A 78 -11.08 23.06 -0.89
N ALA A 79 -11.29 23.57 -2.10
CA ALA A 79 -10.25 24.28 -2.85
C ALA A 79 -10.14 25.74 -2.41
N GLU A 80 -8.92 26.25 -2.35
CA GLU A 80 -8.60 27.67 -2.14
C GLU A 80 -8.02 28.22 -3.45
N ASP A 81 -8.67 29.22 -4.05
CA ASP A 81 -8.28 29.80 -5.36
C ASP A 81 -8.00 28.75 -6.46
N GLY A 82 -8.80 27.67 -6.50
CA GLY A 82 -8.64 26.58 -7.47
C GLY A 82 -7.52 25.59 -7.16
N HIS A 83 -6.82 25.75 -6.04
CA HIS A 83 -5.76 24.86 -5.59
C HIS A 83 -6.30 23.83 -4.59
N TYR A 84 -5.76 22.61 -4.68
CA TYR A 84 -6.06 21.57 -3.70
C TYR A 84 -5.52 21.96 -2.33
N THR A 85 -6.21 21.54 -1.28
CA THR A 85 -5.79 21.74 0.11
C THR A 85 -5.50 20.38 0.76
N LYS A 86 -5.21 20.37 2.06
CA LYS A 86 -5.01 19.15 2.86
C LYS A 86 -6.31 18.37 3.17
N TRP A 87 -7.43 18.74 2.55
CA TRP A 87 -8.74 18.10 2.68
C TRP A 87 -8.95 16.95 1.70
#